data_AF-A0A453GMB5-F1
#
_entry.id   AF-A0A453GMB5-F1
#
_cell.length_a   1.000
_cell.length_b   1.000
_cell.length_c   1.000
_cell.angle_alpha   90.00
_cell.angle_beta   90.00
_cell.angle_gamma   90.00
#
_symmetry.space_group_name_H-M   'P 1'
#
loop_
_entity.id
_entity.type
_entity.pdbx_description
1 polymer ?
#
loop_
_entity_poly.entity_id
_entity_poly.type
_entity_poly.pdbx_seq_one_letter_code
_entity_poly.pdbx_strand_id
1 'polypeptide(L)'
;MHLPTLHLIIITLLIPWPFSSVLLCAPDSVLVPGMGLTPGKTLTSDQGSFALGFFTPSNSTKNMYVGIWFNDIPLHTVVWVANRDNPITDASSAVLSMTNSSSLVLSQTNGRHILWMANTITGSNSSAKLLNSGNLVVLSSDGAMLWQSFKNPSDVVLPGMPMRTTHKTHPPWRMISWKGPEDPSTGRFSGGNDLDTPLQFFVWDGSVPYFRATVWNGYVSSNVGLQTVSPLMYLTVNKGTDGEAYATFGLSDGSSRIIYKVDYSGKTMLLRWNTSLTDWTAVEQLPAYQCNLYGYCGAYGYCDNTEATPTCKCLDGFDPSNKTEWVRGNFSHGCRRKEELQCGGEDSFLTLPAMKVPDKFVRLWNKSYDDCAVE
;
A
#
# COMPACT_ATOMS: atom_id res chain seq x y z
N MET A 1 29.91 -26.82 -83.64
CA MET A 1 29.47 -27.67 -82.52
C MET A 1 28.72 -26.79 -81.54
N HIS A 2 27.38 -26.78 -81.64
CA HIS A 2 26.49 -26.09 -80.71
C HIS A 2 25.95 -27.14 -79.72
N LEU A 3 26.21 -26.96 -78.43
CA LEU A 3 25.56 -27.73 -77.36
C LEU A 3 24.26 -27.01 -76.92
N PRO A 4 23.17 -27.73 -76.63
CA PRO A 4 21.92 -27.13 -76.22
C PRO A 4 21.87 -26.87 -74.69
N THR A 5 21.27 -25.76 -74.32
CA THR A 5 20.93 -25.38 -72.94
C THR A 5 19.68 -26.14 -72.47
N LEU A 6 19.80 -26.93 -71.41
CA LEU A 6 18.70 -27.64 -70.76
C LEU A 6 18.00 -26.69 -69.76
N HIS A 7 16.71 -26.40 -69.96
CA HIS A 7 15.90 -25.64 -69.01
C HIS A 7 15.25 -26.58 -67.99
N LEU A 8 15.59 -26.40 -66.71
CA LEU A 8 15.04 -27.16 -65.59
C LEU A 8 13.75 -26.47 -65.10
N ILE A 9 12.60 -27.10 -65.30
CA ILE A 9 11.30 -26.65 -64.78
C ILE A 9 11.12 -27.23 -63.37
N ILE A 10 11.08 -26.38 -62.35
CA ILE A 10 10.79 -26.78 -60.96
C ILE A 10 9.28 -26.66 -60.75
N ILE A 11 8.60 -27.79 -60.61
CA ILE A 11 7.18 -27.86 -60.23
C ILE A 11 7.10 -27.86 -58.70
N THR A 12 6.63 -26.77 -58.10
CA THR A 12 6.33 -26.70 -56.66
C THR A 12 4.97 -27.33 -56.37
N LEU A 13 4.96 -28.53 -55.80
CA LEU A 13 3.76 -29.14 -55.23
C LEU A 13 3.37 -28.43 -53.93
N LEU A 14 2.26 -27.69 -53.95
CA LEU A 14 1.60 -27.15 -52.76
C LEU A 14 0.87 -28.30 -52.05
N ILE A 15 1.47 -28.85 -51.00
CA ILE A 15 0.80 -29.77 -50.08
C ILE A 15 -0.03 -28.94 -49.10
N PRO A 16 -1.35 -29.15 -48.98
CA PRO A 16 -2.16 -28.44 -47.99
C PRO A 16 -1.84 -29.00 -46.61
N TRP A 17 -1.14 -28.22 -45.79
CA TRP A 17 -0.97 -28.56 -44.38
C TRP A 17 -2.34 -28.48 -43.69
N PRO A 18 -2.73 -29.51 -42.92
CA PRO A 18 -3.98 -29.45 -42.19
C PRO A 18 -3.86 -28.32 -41.17
N PHE A 19 -4.76 -27.34 -41.26
CA PHE A 19 -4.97 -26.33 -40.24
C PHE A 19 -5.37 -27.06 -38.94
N SER A 20 -4.38 -27.43 -38.14
CA SER A 20 -4.60 -27.85 -36.77
C SER A 20 -5.19 -26.64 -36.06
N SER A 21 -6.40 -26.80 -35.56
CA SER A 21 -7.12 -25.80 -34.78
C SER A 21 -6.22 -25.37 -33.63
N VAL A 22 -5.64 -24.18 -33.71
CA VAL A 22 -4.91 -23.60 -32.58
C VAL A 22 -5.96 -23.35 -31.51
N LEU A 23 -6.01 -24.24 -30.52
CA LEU A 23 -6.72 -23.99 -29.29
C LEU A 23 -6.07 -22.73 -28.71
N LEU A 24 -6.75 -21.59 -28.81
CA LEU A 24 -6.34 -20.35 -28.15
C LEU A 24 -6.29 -20.66 -26.66
N CYS A 25 -5.11 -21.00 -26.15
CA CYS A 25 -4.87 -21.04 -24.72
C CYS A 25 -5.18 -19.63 -24.23
N ALA A 26 -6.10 -19.50 -23.27
CA ALA A 26 -6.32 -18.22 -22.62
C ALA A 26 -4.95 -17.72 -22.13
N PRO A 27 -4.62 -16.44 -22.27
CA PRO A 27 -3.36 -15.92 -21.75
C PRO A 27 -3.21 -16.32 -20.29
N ASP A 28 -2.01 -16.72 -19.85
CA ASP A 28 -1.72 -17.10 -18.45
C ASP A 28 -2.05 -15.99 -17.44
N SER A 29 -2.44 -14.80 -17.91
CA SER A 29 -2.87 -13.63 -17.13
C SER A 29 -4.38 -13.45 -16.98
N VAL A 30 -5.22 -14.26 -17.65
CA VAL A 30 -6.68 -14.09 -17.69
C VAL A 30 -7.44 -15.34 -17.21
N LEU A 31 -8.38 -15.14 -16.27
CA LEU A 31 -9.39 -16.11 -15.84
C LEU A 31 -10.74 -15.77 -16.46
N VAL A 32 -11.29 -16.71 -17.25
CA VAL A 32 -12.61 -16.60 -17.87
C VAL A 32 -13.62 -17.55 -17.20
N PRO A 33 -14.94 -17.33 -17.35
CA PRO A 33 -15.96 -18.25 -16.85
C PRO A 33 -15.72 -19.69 -17.34
N GLY A 34 -15.90 -20.66 -16.45
CA GLY A 34 -15.61 -22.07 -16.72
C GLY A 34 -14.14 -22.48 -16.53
N MET A 35 -13.22 -21.53 -16.34
CA MET A 35 -11.86 -21.79 -15.90
C MET A 35 -11.71 -21.45 -14.41
N GLY A 36 -11.04 -22.35 -13.68
CA GLY A 36 -10.77 -22.18 -12.25
C GLY A 36 -9.29 -22.37 -11.95
N LEU A 37 -8.76 -21.51 -11.09
CA LEU A 37 -7.45 -21.65 -10.49
C LEU A 37 -7.56 -22.57 -9.27
N THR A 38 -6.69 -23.56 -9.20
CA THR A 38 -6.61 -24.55 -8.11
C THR A 38 -5.23 -24.48 -7.45
N PRO A 39 -5.05 -25.00 -6.22
CA PRO A 39 -3.75 -25.04 -5.57
C PRO A 39 -2.67 -25.68 -6.45
N GLY A 40 -1.49 -25.06 -6.48
CA GLY A 40 -0.38 -25.47 -7.34
C GLY A 40 -0.38 -24.85 -8.75
N LYS A 41 -1.46 -24.16 -9.14
CA LYS A 41 -1.50 -23.33 -10.36
C LYS A 41 -1.46 -21.84 -10.01
N THR A 42 -0.90 -21.05 -10.92
CA THR A 42 -0.81 -19.59 -10.79
C THR A 42 -1.37 -18.89 -12.03
N LEU A 43 -1.86 -17.67 -11.84
CA LEU A 43 -2.17 -16.72 -12.88
C LEU A 43 -1.06 -15.66 -12.89
N THR A 44 -0.36 -15.47 -14.00
CA THR A 44 0.83 -14.63 -14.10
C THR A 44 0.55 -13.41 -14.97
N SER A 45 0.97 -12.22 -14.56
CA SER A 45 0.77 -11.00 -15.35
C SER A 45 1.51 -11.09 -16.70
N ASP A 46 1.08 -10.32 -17.72
CA ASP A 46 1.60 -10.44 -19.10
C ASP A 46 3.13 -10.33 -19.23
N GLN A 47 3.79 -9.56 -18.36
CA GLN A 47 5.26 -9.42 -18.31
C GLN A 47 5.95 -10.31 -17.26
N GLY A 48 5.20 -11.13 -16.52
CA GLY A 48 5.76 -12.01 -15.50
C GLY A 48 6.13 -11.35 -14.17
N SER A 49 5.87 -10.06 -13.99
CA SER A 49 6.24 -9.31 -12.78
C SER A 49 5.47 -9.75 -11.53
N PHE A 50 4.21 -10.15 -11.70
CA PHE A 50 3.34 -10.57 -10.59
C PHE A 50 2.68 -11.91 -10.89
N ALA A 51 2.41 -12.68 -9.85
CA ALA A 51 1.60 -13.87 -9.91
C ALA A 51 0.51 -13.83 -8.83
N LEU A 52 -0.63 -14.45 -9.14
CA LEU A 52 -1.76 -14.71 -8.25
C LEU A 52 -1.90 -16.22 -8.10
N GLY A 53 -2.11 -16.68 -6.88
CA GLY A 53 -2.39 -18.09 -6.64
C GLY A 53 -2.58 -18.43 -5.17
N PHE A 54 -2.55 -19.72 -4.89
CA PHE A 54 -2.71 -20.26 -3.54
C PHE A 54 -1.37 -20.35 -2.83
N PHE A 55 -1.33 -19.91 -1.57
CA PHE A 55 -0.13 -19.99 -0.75
C PHE A 55 -0.49 -20.36 0.69
N THR A 56 0.51 -20.85 1.42
CA THR A 56 0.43 -21.16 2.85
C THR A 56 1.62 -20.48 3.53
N PRO A 57 1.41 -19.66 4.58
CA PRO A 57 2.51 -19.09 5.36
C PRO A 57 3.39 -20.20 5.95
N SER A 58 4.69 -19.95 6.12
CA SER A 58 5.75 -20.96 6.30
C SER A 58 5.55 -21.88 7.51
N ASN A 59 4.74 -21.46 8.50
CA ASN A 59 4.43 -22.21 9.72
C ASN A 59 2.96 -22.64 9.86
N SER A 60 2.12 -22.41 8.85
CA SER A 60 0.73 -22.90 8.83
C SER A 60 0.67 -24.24 8.11
N THR A 61 0.06 -25.25 8.72
CA THR A 61 -0.23 -26.53 8.04
C THR A 61 -1.71 -26.69 7.66
N LYS A 62 -2.56 -25.71 8.03
CA LYS A 62 -4.02 -25.83 7.94
C LYS A 62 -4.71 -24.71 7.18
N ASN A 63 -4.15 -23.51 7.19
CA ASN A 63 -4.78 -22.33 6.61
C ASN A 63 -4.05 -21.94 5.32
N MET A 64 -4.77 -22.06 4.20
CA MET A 64 -4.31 -21.63 2.89
C MET A 64 -5.06 -20.36 2.46
N TYR A 65 -4.39 -19.54 1.66
CA TYR A 65 -4.90 -18.24 1.21
C TYR A 65 -4.67 -18.07 -0.29
N VAL A 66 -5.45 -17.18 -0.89
CA VAL A 66 -5.20 -16.66 -2.23
C VAL A 66 -4.52 -15.30 -2.09
N GLY A 67 -3.38 -15.14 -2.74
CA GLY A 67 -2.62 -13.89 -2.69
C GLY A 67 -1.94 -13.54 -3.99
N ILE A 68 -1.48 -12.30 -4.07
CA ILE A 68 -0.64 -11.78 -5.15
C ILE A 68 0.76 -11.57 -4.59
N TRP A 69 1.78 -11.95 -5.35
CA TRP A 69 3.18 -11.75 -5.00
C TRP A 69 4.00 -11.30 -6.21
N PHE A 70 5.19 -10.76 -5.93
CA PHE A 70 6.19 -10.52 -6.97
C PHE A 70 6.70 -11.87 -7.50
N ASN A 71 6.60 -12.08 -8.81
CA ASN A 71 6.99 -13.32 -9.47
C ASN A 71 8.39 -13.23 -10.11
N ASP A 72 8.91 -12.02 -10.23
CA ASP A 72 10.22 -11.70 -10.82
C ASP A 72 11.35 -11.51 -9.80
N ILE A 73 11.08 -11.79 -8.51
CA ILE A 73 12.09 -11.80 -7.43
C ILE A 73 12.06 -13.16 -6.70
N PRO A 74 13.20 -13.63 -6.18
CA PRO A 74 13.30 -14.95 -5.54
C PRO A 74 12.60 -15.04 -4.17
N LEU A 75 12.45 -13.91 -3.46
CA LEU A 75 11.80 -13.89 -2.16
C LEU A 75 10.28 -13.82 -2.32
N HIS A 76 9.56 -14.83 -1.81
CA HIS A 76 8.10 -14.91 -1.86
C HIS A 76 7.48 -13.78 -1.02
N THR A 77 7.24 -12.64 -1.67
CA THR A 77 6.71 -11.43 -1.04
C THR A 77 5.26 -11.24 -1.44
N VAL A 78 4.34 -11.61 -0.54
CA VAL A 78 2.91 -11.40 -0.74
C VAL A 78 2.56 -9.92 -0.52
N VAL A 79 1.84 -9.33 -1.47
CA VAL A 79 1.47 -7.90 -1.50
C VAL A 79 -0.04 -7.68 -1.43
N TRP A 80 -0.83 -8.74 -1.58
CA TRP A 80 -2.28 -8.71 -1.45
C TRP A 80 -2.82 -10.09 -1.09
N VAL A 81 -3.87 -10.15 -0.28
CA VAL A 81 -4.52 -11.40 0.16
C VAL A 81 -6.04 -11.25 0.05
N ALA A 82 -6.70 -12.16 -0.67
CA ALA A 82 -8.14 -12.11 -0.89
C ALA A 82 -8.92 -12.47 0.38
N ASN A 83 -8.70 -13.69 0.88
CA ASN A 83 -9.48 -14.32 1.93
C ASN A 83 -8.79 -14.25 3.29
N ARG A 84 -8.22 -13.09 3.62
CA ARG A 84 -7.39 -12.90 4.81
C ARG A 84 -8.04 -13.36 6.12
N ASP A 85 -9.34 -13.13 6.27
CA ASP A 85 -10.11 -13.47 7.48
C ASP A 85 -10.93 -14.76 7.34
N ASN A 86 -10.91 -15.39 6.16
CA ASN A 86 -11.65 -16.63 5.86
C ASN A 86 -10.70 -17.64 5.21
N PRO A 87 -9.75 -18.23 5.96
CA PRO A 87 -8.76 -19.15 5.42
C PRO A 87 -9.40 -20.39 4.80
N ILE A 88 -8.76 -20.92 3.76
CA ILE A 88 -9.12 -22.19 3.14
C ILE A 88 -8.68 -23.31 4.08
N THR A 89 -9.60 -24.20 4.40
CA THR A 89 -9.39 -25.35 5.30
C THR A 89 -9.43 -26.70 4.56
N ASP A 90 -10.07 -26.73 3.39
CA ASP A 90 -10.04 -27.87 2.47
C ASP A 90 -9.42 -27.46 1.14
N ALA A 91 -8.09 -27.53 1.07
CA ALA A 91 -7.34 -27.17 -0.12
C ALA A 91 -7.70 -28.04 -1.34
N SER A 92 -8.10 -29.30 -1.13
CA SER A 92 -8.37 -30.24 -2.22
C SER A 92 -9.59 -29.87 -3.06
N SER A 93 -10.54 -29.14 -2.47
CA SER A 93 -11.76 -28.67 -3.13
C SER A 93 -11.78 -27.16 -3.37
N ALA A 94 -10.69 -26.47 -3.06
CA ALA A 94 -10.58 -25.02 -3.18
C ALA A 94 -10.39 -24.59 -4.64
N VAL A 95 -11.20 -23.64 -5.09
CA VAL A 95 -11.16 -23.10 -6.45
C VAL A 95 -11.42 -21.59 -6.41
N LEU A 96 -10.55 -20.82 -7.09
CA LEU A 96 -10.79 -19.42 -7.44
C LEU A 96 -11.24 -19.37 -8.91
N SER A 97 -12.46 -18.92 -9.17
CA SER A 97 -13.02 -18.95 -10.53
C SER A 97 -13.95 -17.79 -10.79
N MET A 98 -14.09 -17.44 -12.07
CA MET A 98 -15.18 -16.57 -12.54
C MET A 98 -16.49 -17.37 -12.58
N THR A 99 -17.52 -16.87 -11.92
CA THR A 99 -18.86 -17.44 -11.97
C THR A 99 -19.59 -17.02 -13.25
N ASN A 100 -20.66 -17.75 -13.59
CA ASN A 100 -21.57 -17.36 -14.68
C ASN A 100 -22.29 -16.03 -14.40
N SER A 101 -22.34 -15.58 -13.14
CA SER A 101 -22.85 -14.27 -12.73
C SER A 101 -21.79 -13.15 -12.81
N SER A 102 -20.64 -13.40 -13.44
CA SER A 102 -19.56 -12.43 -13.64
C SER A 102 -18.93 -11.91 -12.33
N SER A 103 -18.82 -12.77 -11.32
CA SER A 103 -18.11 -12.48 -10.08
C SER A 103 -16.89 -13.38 -9.96
N LEU A 104 -15.76 -12.83 -9.51
CA LEU A 104 -14.61 -13.63 -9.13
C LEU A 104 -14.86 -14.17 -7.71
N VAL A 105 -14.91 -15.49 -7.57
CA VAL A 105 -15.30 -16.16 -6.33
C VAL A 105 -14.25 -17.19 -5.92
N LEU A 106 -13.84 -17.14 -4.66
CA LEU A 106 -13.11 -18.20 -3.99
C LEU A 106 -14.10 -19.06 -3.22
N SER A 107 -14.11 -20.35 -3.52
CA SER A 107 -14.96 -21.33 -2.84
C SER A 107 -14.20 -22.59 -2.48
N GLN A 108 -14.73 -23.33 -1.51
CA GLN A 108 -14.33 -24.68 -1.18
C GLN A 108 -15.58 -25.59 -1.10
N THR A 109 -15.35 -26.88 -0.87
CA THR A 109 -16.40 -27.91 -0.80
C THR A 109 -17.22 -27.94 -2.10
N ASN A 110 -16.52 -27.91 -3.24
CA ASN A 110 -17.09 -27.93 -4.59
C ASN A 110 -18.14 -26.82 -4.81
N GLY A 111 -17.83 -25.60 -4.38
CA GLY A 111 -18.70 -24.42 -4.55
C GLY A 111 -19.78 -24.23 -3.48
N ARG A 112 -19.90 -25.13 -2.49
CA ARG A 112 -20.91 -25.02 -1.43
C ARG A 112 -20.57 -23.96 -0.38
N HIS A 113 -19.29 -23.66 -0.18
CA HIS A 113 -18.84 -22.68 0.80
C HIS A 113 -18.03 -21.59 0.10
N ILE A 114 -18.57 -20.37 0.07
CA ILE A 114 -17.90 -19.19 -0.48
C ILE A 114 -17.07 -18.55 0.63
N LEU A 115 -15.76 -18.44 0.42
CA LEU A 115 -14.83 -17.85 1.38
C LEU A 115 -14.57 -16.36 1.10
N TRP A 116 -14.65 -15.96 -0.18
CA TRP A 116 -14.41 -14.59 -0.62
C TRP A 116 -15.02 -14.37 -2.00
N MET A 117 -15.44 -13.12 -2.30
CA MET A 117 -15.84 -12.72 -3.64
C MET A 117 -15.51 -11.26 -3.94
N ALA A 118 -15.24 -10.98 -5.21
CA ALA A 118 -15.24 -9.62 -5.74
C ALA A 118 -16.69 -9.17 -5.96
N ASN A 119 -17.17 -8.20 -5.16
CA ASN A 119 -18.51 -7.63 -5.33
C ASN A 119 -18.57 -6.80 -6.63
N THR A 120 -19.09 -7.40 -7.69
CA THR A 120 -19.31 -6.78 -9.00
C THR A 120 -20.79 -6.45 -9.20
N ILE A 121 -21.08 -5.36 -9.94
CA ILE A 121 -22.45 -5.09 -10.41
C ILE A 121 -22.73 -6.11 -11.52
N THR A 122 -23.87 -6.80 -11.44
CA THR A 122 -24.27 -7.86 -12.37
C THR A 122 -24.21 -7.38 -13.83
N GLY A 123 -23.30 -7.96 -14.62
CA GLY A 123 -23.15 -7.69 -16.05
C GLY A 123 -22.60 -8.90 -16.78
N SER A 124 -23.09 -9.20 -17.98
CA SER A 124 -22.75 -10.41 -18.75
C SER A 124 -21.26 -10.49 -19.16
N ASN A 125 -20.72 -11.70 -19.24
CA ASN A 125 -19.40 -12.05 -19.81
C ASN A 125 -18.21 -11.24 -19.29
N SER A 126 -17.91 -11.34 -17.99
CA SER A 126 -16.71 -10.74 -17.40
C SER A 126 -15.52 -11.71 -17.33
N SER A 127 -14.31 -11.16 -17.28
CA SER A 127 -13.07 -11.91 -17.02
C SER A 127 -12.28 -11.26 -15.89
N ALA A 128 -11.45 -12.04 -15.19
CA ALA A 128 -10.48 -11.52 -14.25
C ALA A 128 -9.09 -11.49 -14.90
N LYS A 129 -8.36 -10.39 -14.74
CA LYS A 129 -7.01 -10.23 -15.29
C LYS A 129 -6.03 -9.70 -14.24
N LEU A 130 -4.84 -10.29 -14.16
CA LEU A 130 -3.75 -9.74 -13.36
C LEU A 130 -2.89 -8.79 -14.22
N LEU A 131 -2.87 -7.51 -13.85
CA LEU A 131 -2.08 -6.50 -14.55
C LEU A 131 -0.62 -6.50 -14.09
N ASN A 132 0.29 -5.97 -14.92
CA ASN A 132 1.71 -5.83 -14.57
C ASN A 132 1.99 -4.81 -13.45
N SER A 133 0.99 -4.05 -13.02
CA SER A 133 1.05 -3.23 -11.81
C SER A 133 0.83 -4.04 -10.52
N GLY A 134 0.42 -5.31 -10.63
CA GLY A 134 -0.05 -6.13 -9.51
C GLY A 134 -1.53 -5.95 -9.20
N ASN A 135 -2.24 -5.09 -9.94
CA ASN A 135 -3.68 -4.92 -9.77
C ASN A 135 -4.44 -6.08 -10.43
N LEU A 136 -5.08 -6.92 -9.63
CA LEU A 136 -6.10 -7.86 -10.09
C LEU A 136 -7.40 -7.11 -10.36
N VAL A 137 -7.90 -7.22 -11.58
CA VAL A 137 -9.11 -6.53 -12.03
C VAL A 137 -10.14 -7.51 -12.55
N VAL A 138 -11.42 -7.18 -12.38
CA VAL A 138 -12.53 -7.82 -13.11
C VAL A 138 -13.01 -6.85 -14.18
N LEU A 139 -13.01 -7.32 -15.43
CA LEU A 139 -13.36 -6.56 -16.63
C LEU A 139 -14.65 -7.10 -17.23
N SER A 140 -15.57 -6.21 -17.62
CA SER A 140 -16.70 -6.57 -18.49
C SER A 140 -16.24 -6.81 -19.93
N SER A 141 -17.14 -7.35 -20.75
CA SER A 141 -16.85 -7.65 -22.17
C SER A 141 -16.47 -6.42 -23.01
N ASP A 142 -16.92 -5.22 -22.63
CA ASP A 142 -16.58 -3.94 -23.25
C ASP A 142 -15.28 -3.32 -22.67
N GLY A 143 -14.63 -3.99 -21.73
CA GLY A 143 -13.37 -3.54 -21.12
C GLY A 143 -13.54 -2.61 -19.92
N ALA A 144 -14.76 -2.36 -19.44
CA ALA A 144 -14.95 -1.55 -18.23
C ALA A 144 -14.46 -2.30 -16.97
N MET A 145 -13.78 -1.58 -16.07
CA MET A 145 -13.30 -2.13 -14.80
C MET A 145 -14.43 -2.19 -13.77
N LEU A 146 -14.92 -3.41 -13.51
CA LEU A 146 -16.01 -3.66 -12.56
C LEU A 146 -15.51 -3.77 -11.11
N TRP A 147 -14.31 -4.31 -10.91
CA TRP A 147 -13.70 -4.47 -9.58
C TRP A 147 -12.17 -4.41 -9.69
N GLN A 148 -11.52 -3.95 -8.61
CA GLN A 148 -10.06 -3.84 -8.53
C GLN A 148 -9.55 -4.18 -7.12
N SER A 149 -8.50 -4.99 -7.06
CA SER A 149 -7.77 -5.29 -5.82
C SER A 149 -7.17 -4.02 -5.20
N PHE A 150 -6.75 -3.06 -6.02
CA PHE A 150 -6.19 -1.79 -5.55
C PHE A 150 -7.16 -0.93 -4.74
N LYS A 151 -8.49 -1.17 -4.85
CA LYS A 151 -9.50 -0.51 -4.01
C LYS A 151 -9.70 -1.19 -2.65
N ASN A 152 -9.11 -2.36 -2.44
CA ASN A 152 -9.21 -3.18 -1.24
C ASN A 152 -7.79 -3.59 -0.78
N PRO A 153 -6.96 -2.65 -0.30
CA PRO A 153 -5.60 -2.93 0.18
C PRO A 153 -5.53 -4.00 1.27
N SER A 154 -4.38 -4.65 1.36
CA SER A 154 -3.97 -5.44 2.52
C SER A 154 -3.02 -4.59 3.39
N ASP A 155 -1.84 -5.09 3.71
CA ASP A 155 -0.79 -4.40 4.48
C ASP A 155 0.23 -3.66 3.59
N VAL A 156 0.19 -3.86 2.27
CA VAL A 156 1.14 -3.31 1.29
C VAL A 156 0.46 -2.34 0.31
N VAL A 157 1.19 -1.28 -0.06
CA VAL A 157 0.85 -0.34 -1.15
C VAL A 157 1.90 -0.46 -2.26
N LEU A 158 1.43 -0.74 -3.47
CA LEU A 158 2.27 -0.86 -4.67
C LEU A 158 2.36 0.47 -5.44
N PRO A 159 3.39 0.65 -6.29
CA PRO A 159 3.44 1.78 -7.22
C PRO A 159 2.18 1.86 -8.09
N GLY A 160 1.65 3.06 -8.26
CA GLY A 160 0.42 3.35 -9.01
C GLY A 160 -0.88 3.03 -8.26
N MET A 161 -0.80 2.47 -7.05
CA MET A 161 -1.98 2.21 -6.22
C MET A 161 -2.55 3.51 -5.64
N PRO A 162 -3.84 3.81 -5.86
CA PRO A 162 -4.46 5.03 -5.36
C PRO A 162 -4.70 4.95 -3.85
N MET A 163 -4.06 5.86 -3.12
CA MET A 163 -4.30 6.14 -1.72
C MET A 163 -5.30 7.28 -1.62
N ARG A 164 -6.56 6.97 -1.31
CA ARG A 164 -7.58 8.03 -1.21
C ARG A 164 -7.28 8.93 -0.01
N THR A 165 -7.35 10.24 -0.21
CA THR A 165 -7.04 11.25 0.80
C THR A 165 -8.29 11.89 1.40
N THR A 166 -9.43 11.86 0.70
CA THR A 166 -10.71 12.39 1.18
C THR A 166 -11.78 11.30 1.31
N HIS A 167 -12.89 11.64 1.97
CA HIS A 167 -14.05 10.76 2.14
C HIS A 167 -15.30 11.62 2.20
N LYS A 168 -15.96 11.81 1.06
CA LYS A 168 -17.34 12.29 1.02
C LYS A 168 -18.34 11.16 0.83
N THR A 169 -17.92 10.07 0.17
CA THR A 169 -18.86 9.03 -0.30
C THR A 169 -18.44 7.59 0.02
N HIS A 170 -17.24 7.35 0.59
CA HIS A 170 -16.65 6.00 0.65
C HIS A 170 -15.81 5.76 1.91
N PRO A 171 -15.89 4.60 2.60
CA PRO A 171 -15.15 4.28 3.84
C PRO A 171 -13.64 4.56 3.77
N PRO A 172 -12.98 5.12 4.81
CA PRO A 172 -11.60 5.62 4.72
C PRO A 172 -10.65 4.58 4.13
N TRP A 173 -9.81 4.99 3.19
CA TRP A 173 -8.79 4.10 2.64
C TRP A 173 -7.68 3.90 3.67
N ARG A 174 -7.41 2.64 4.03
CA ARG A 174 -6.34 2.27 4.97
C ARG A 174 -5.69 0.98 4.54
N MET A 175 -4.36 0.92 4.61
CA MET A 175 -3.66 -0.36 4.71
C MET A 175 -3.83 -0.93 6.12
N ILE A 176 -3.96 -2.24 6.22
CA ILE A 176 -4.23 -2.93 7.47
C ILE A 176 -3.21 -4.06 7.60
N SER A 177 -2.39 -3.96 8.65
CA SER A 177 -1.32 -4.91 8.98
C SER A 177 -1.82 -6.35 8.99
N TRP A 178 -0.91 -7.29 8.73
CA TRP A 178 -1.11 -8.68 9.11
C TRP A 178 -1.16 -8.79 10.63
N LYS A 179 -1.86 -9.81 11.14
CA LYS A 179 -1.97 -10.06 12.58
C LYS A 179 -0.64 -10.49 13.20
N GLY A 180 0.19 -11.16 12.42
CA GLY A 180 1.55 -11.52 12.80
C GLY A 180 2.41 -11.83 11.57
N PRO A 181 3.69 -12.18 11.77
CA PRO A 181 4.61 -12.49 10.67
C PRO A 181 4.11 -13.58 9.71
N GLU A 182 3.38 -14.57 10.24
CA GLU A 182 2.90 -15.75 9.50
C GLU A 182 1.36 -15.86 9.51
N ASP A 183 0.65 -14.79 9.89
CA ASP A 183 -0.82 -14.76 9.95
C ASP A 183 -1.35 -13.55 9.17
N PRO A 184 -1.79 -13.74 7.91
CA PRO A 184 -2.25 -12.65 7.06
C PRO A 184 -3.64 -12.10 7.44
N SER A 185 -4.31 -12.68 8.44
CA SER A 185 -5.59 -12.17 8.93
C SER A 185 -5.48 -10.72 9.38
N THR A 186 -6.64 -10.07 9.52
CA THR A 186 -6.74 -8.66 9.92
C THR A 186 -6.00 -8.40 11.22
N GLY A 187 -4.92 -7.62 11.12
CA GLY A 187 -4.09 -7.22 12.24
C GLY A 187 -4.63 -6.01 12.98
N ARG A 188 -3.91 -5.66 14.05
CA ARG A 188 -4.30 -4.61 15.01
C ARG A 188 -4.02 -3.20 14.50
N PHE A 189 -3.01 -3.03 13.65
CA PHE A 189 -2.58 -1.73 13.16
C PHE A 189 -3.14 -1.42 11.77
N SER A 190 -3.52 -0.17 11.55
CA SER A 190 -3.93 0.35 10.25
C SER A 190 -3.28 1.69 9.95
N GLY A 191 -3.01 1.99 8.69
CA GLY A 191 -2.33 3.20 8.25
C GLY A 191 -3.04 3.87 7.08
N GLY A 192 -3.15 5.19 7.11
CA GLY A 192 -3.86 5.97 6.10
C GLY A 192 -3.88 7.45 6.43
N ASN A 193 -4.55 8.25 5.61
CA ASN A 193 -4.75 9.67 5.91
C ASN A 193 -5.89 9.85 6.91
N ASP A 194 -5.73 10.77 7.86
CA ASP A 194 -6.82 11.19 8.72
C ASP A 194 -7.75 12.15 7.95
N LEU A 195 -9.06 12.01 8.12
CA LEU A 195 -10.05 12.77 7.36
C LEU A 195 -10.22 14.20 7.89
N ASP A 196 -10.01 14.39 9.19
CA ASP A 196 -10.02 15.72 9.80
C ASP A 196 -8.75 16.50 9.45
N THR A 197 -7.67 15.78 9.12
CA THR A 197 -6.38 16.34 8.72
C THR A 197 -5.84 15.64 7.45
N PRO A 198 -6.50 15.78 6.27
CA PRO A 198 -6.23 14.99 5.05
C PRO A 198 -4.85 15.19 4.43
N LEU A 199 -4.07 16.13 4.98
CA LEU A 199 -2.69 16.41 4.64
C LEU A 199 -1.71 15.54 5.45
N GLN A 200 -2.18 14.62 6.30
CA GLN A 200 -1.33 13.92 7.24
C GLN A 200 -1.65 12.44 7.32
N PHE A 201 -0.60 11.64 7.21
CA PHE A 201 -0.67 10.21 7.39
C PHE A 201 -0.62 9.85 8.88
N PHE A 202 -1.43 8.87 9.27
CA PHE A 202 -1.50 8.33 10.62
C PHE A 202 -1.39 6.80 10.58
N VAL A 203 -0.90 6.24 11.69
CA VAL A 203 -1.07 4.84 12.04
C VAL A 203 -1.94 4.78 13.28
N TRP A 204 -2.92 3.89 13.29
CA TRP A 204 -3.78 3.62 14.44
C TRP A 204 -3.51 2.23 14.97
N ASP A 205 -3.49 2.12 16.30
CA ASP A 205 -3.66 0.88 17.05
C ASP A 205 -5.16 0.74 17.37
N GLY A 206 -5.85 -0.12 16.61
CA GLY A 206 -7.31 -0.17 16.64
C GLY A 206 -7.91 1.19 16.26
N SER A 207 -8.57 1.85 17.21
CA SER A 207 -9.14 3.20 17.05
C SER A 207 -8.26 4.32 17.61
N VAL A 208 -7.15 4.00 18.26
CA VAL A 208 -6.29 4.98 18.95
C VAL A 208 -5.13 5.38 18.05
N PRO A 209 -4.85 6.69 17.84
CA PRO A 209 -3.67 7.12 17.12
C PRO A 209 -2.38 6.58 17.78
N TYR A 210 -1.56 5.89 16.99
CA TYR A 210 -0.30 5.28 17.41
C TYR A 210 0.91 6.08 16.93
N PHE A 211 0.85 6.54 15.67
CA PHE A 211 1.86 7.39 15.07
C PHE A 211 1.21 8.41 14.14
N ARG A 212 1.87 9.56 13.97
CA ARG A 212 1.46 10.63 13.06
C ARG A 212 2.68 11.04 12.25
N ALA A 213 2.58 11.12 10.93
CA ALA A 213 3.65 11.61 10.06
C ALA A 213 3.76 13.15 10.15
N THR A 214 4.63 13.78 9.38
CA THR A 214 4.61 15.23 9.18
C THR A 214 3.41 15.66 8.33
N VAL A 215 2.93 16.89 8.52
CA VAL A 215 1.87 17.46 7.68
C VAL A 215 2.44 17.75 6.30
N TRP A 216 1.71 17.35 5.25
CA TRP A 216 2.00 17.72 3.88
C TRP A 216 1.66 19.21 3.68
N ASN A 217 2.67 20.04 3.44
CA ASN A 217 2.53 21.49 3.34
C ASN A 217 2.06 21.99 1.96
N GLY A 218 1.58 21.10 1.08
CA GLY A 218 1.04 21.42 -0.24
C GLY A 218 2.10 21.78 -1.29
N TYR A 219 3.35 22.01 -0.87
CA TYR A 219 4.49 21.97 -1.77
C TYR A 219 4.96 20.51 -1.83
N VAL A 220 5.13 20.00 -3.06
CA VAL A 220 6.18 19.01 -3.26
C VAL A 220 7.44 19.78 -2.89
N SER A 221 7.90 19.69 -1.63
CA SER A 221 9.31 19.98 -1.40
C SER A 221 10.00 19.02 -2.35
N SER A 222 10.58 19.57 -3.40
CA SER A 222 11.54 18.84 -4.19
C SER A 222 12.48 18.15 -3.20
N ASN A 223 12.41 16.82 -3.20
CA ASN A 223 13.60 16.01 -3.05
C ASN A 223 14.24 15.83 -1.66
N VAL A 224 13.60 16.19 -0.55
CA VAL A 224 14.14 15.85 0.78
C VAL A 224 13.38 14.66 1.35
N GLY A 225 13.81 13.44 0.99
CA GLY A 225 13.23 12.18 1.44
C GLY A 225 13.03 11.17 0.31
N LEU A 226 12.20 11.50 -0.68
CA LEU A 226 11.90 10.60 -1.81
C LEU A 226 13.11 10.38 -2.74
N GLN A 227 13.92 11.42 -3.02
CA GLN A 227 15.15 11.25 -3.81
C GLN A 227 16.26 10.51 -3.06
N THR A 228 16.27 10.58 -1.72
CA THR A 228 17.13 9.75 -0.87
C THR A 228 16.72 8.28 -0.94
N VAL A 229 15.44 7.99 -1.20
CA VAL A 229 14.93 6.62 -1.39
C VAL A 229 15.24 6.09 -2.78
N SER A 230 14.89 6.86 -3.81
CA SER A 230 15.25 6.63 -5.21
C SER A 230 15.04 7.93 -5.98
N PRO A 231 16.02 8.36 -6.80
CA PRO A 231 15.84 9.52 -7.67
C PRO A 231 14.73 9.32 -8.72
N LEU A 232 14.26 8.08 -8.89
CA LEU A 232 13.24 7.67 -9.85
C LEU A 232 11.84 7.50 -9.24
N MET A 233 11.65 7.88 -7.97
CA MET A 233 10.35 7.82 -7.30
C MET A 233 9.67 9.19 -7.32
N TYR A 234 8.37 9.22 -7.62
CA TYR A 234 7.58 10.45 -7.65
C TYR A 234 6.21 10.25 -7.00
N LEU A 235 5.64 11.32 -6.47
CA LEU A 235 4.29 11.35 -5.91
C LEU A 235 3.38 12.17 -6.84
N THR A 236 2.20 11.66 -7.12
CA THR A 236 1.16 12.35 -7.89
C THR A 236 -0.09 12.48 -7.01
N VAL A 237 -0.63 13.69 -6.94
CA VAL A 237 -1.90 13.96 -6.25
C VAL A 237 -2.91 14.40 -7.29
N ASN A 238 -3.95 13.61 -7.46
CA ASN A 238 -5.02 13.85 -8.42
C ASN A 238 -6.31 14.20 -7.69
N LYS A 239 -7.04 15.18 -8.23
CA LYS A 239 -8.40 15.47 -7.81
C LYS A 239 -9.38 14.81 -8.78
N GLY A 240 -10.16 13.88 -8.28
CA GLY A 240 -11.27 13.24 -8.97
C GLY A 240 -12.40 14.23 -9.27
N THR A 241 -13.22 13.87 -10.26
CA THR A 241 -14.38 14.66 -10.71
C THR A 241 -15.53 14.66 -9.70
N ASP A 242 -15.57 13.66 -8.83
CA ASP A 242 -16.43 13.54 -7.65
C ASP A 242 -16.00 14.47 -6.50
N GLY A 243 -14.91 15.21 -6.68
CA GLY A 243 -14.31 16.05 -5.65
C GLY A 243 -13.49 15.29 -4.63
N GLU A 244 -13.26 13.98 -4.86
CA GLU A 244 -12.32 13.18 -4.08
C GLU A 244 -10.88 13.50 -4.50
N ALA A 245 -9.92 13.32 -3.61
CA ALA A 245 -8.51 13.39 -3.94
C ALA A 245 -7.82 12.05 -3.67
N TYR A 246 -6.84 11.73 -4.51
CA TYR A 246 -6.08 10.49 -4.48
C TYR A 246 -4.61 10.81 -4.63
N ALA A 247 -3.78 10.20 -3.80
CA ALA A 247 -2.35 10.20 -3.95
C ALA A 247 -1.88 8.85 -4.51
N THR A 248 -0.93 8.87 -5.43
CA THR A 248 -0.25 7.67 -5.94
C THR A 248 1.23 7.94 -5.98
N PHE A 249 2.06 6.98 -5.59
CA PHE A 249 3.48 7.06 -5.90
C PHE A 249 3.80 6.22 -7.13
N GLY A 250 4.73 6.66 -7.96
CA GLY A 250 5.19 5.96 -9.15
C GLY A 250 6.70 5.79 -9.15
N LEU A 251 7.17 4.93 -10.04
CA LEU A 251 8.58 4.63 -10.26
C LEU A 251 8.89 4.81 -11.75
N SER A 252 9.98 5.48 -12.08
CA SER A 252 10.49 5.54 -13.45
C SER A 252 11.17 4.22 -13.85
N ASP A 253 11.29 4.02 -15.15
CA ASP A 253 11.94 2.83 -15.73
C ASP A 253 13.36 2.63 -15.17
N GLY A 254 13.70 1.37 -14.90
CA GLY A 254 14.99 0.99 -14.31
C GLY A 254 15.07 1.12 -12.78
N SER A 255 14.04 1.63 -12.10
CA SER A 255 14.00 1.65 -10.63
C SER A 255 13.90 0.23 -10.05
N SER A 256 14.59 0.00 -8.92
CA SER A 256 14.32 -1.15 -8.06
C SER A 256 12.85 -1.16 -7.63
N ARG A 257 12.30 -2.34 -7.31
CA ARG A 257 10.95 -2.47 -6.73
C ARG A 257 10.91 -1.73 -5.39
N ILE A 258 9.84 -0.98 -5.17
CA ILE A 258 9.59 -0.21 -3.93
C ILE A 258 8.15 -0.45 -3.50
N ILE A 259 7.96 -0.69 -2.20
CA ILE A 259 6.63 -0.86 -1.59
C ILE A 259 6.55 -0.07 -0.28
N TYR A 260 5.36 0.42 0.06
CA TYR A 260 5.05 0.82 1.43
C TYR A 260 4.35 -0.33 2.14
N LYS A 261 4.69 -0.56 3.42
CA LYS A 261 4.10 -1.62 4.24
C LYS A 261 3.79 -1.12 5.63
N VAL A 262 2.67 -1.55 6.21
CA VAL A 262 2.42 -1.46 7.67
C VAL A 262 2.56 -2.86 8.27
N ASP A 263 3.48 -3.04 9.21
CA ASP A 263 3.72 -4.34 9.83
C ASP A 263 2.84 -4.59 11.07
N TYR A 264 2.89 -5.82 11.58
CA TYR A 264 2.15 -6.26 12.77
C TYR A 264 2.55 -5.55 14.07
N SER A 265 3.68 -4.81 14.07
CA SER A 265 4.15 -4.01 15.21
C SER A 265 3.71 -2.54 15.13
N GLY A 266 2.99 -2.17 14.08
CA GLY A 266 2.53 -0.82 13.82
C GLY A 266 3.58 0.08 13.18
N LYS A 267 4.68 -0.50 12.69
CA LYS A 267 5.70 0.25 11.94
C LYS A 267 5.28 0.37 10.48
N THR A 268 5.37 1.57 9.95
CA THR A 268 5.28 1.83 8.52
C THR A 268 6.68 1.82 7.93
N MET A 269 6.90 1.04 6.89
CA MET A 269 8.18 0.88 6.23
C MET A 269 8.06 1.24 4.75
N LEU A 270 9.06 1.95 4.25
CA LEU A 270 9.33 2.07 2.82
C LEU A 270 10.45 1.10 2.47
N LEU A 271 10.10 0.03 1.77
CA LEU A 271 11.01 -1.07 1.47
C LEU A 271 11.46 -0.97 0.01
N ARG A 272 12.77 -1.11 -0.21
CA ARG A 272 13.38 -1.21 -1.54
C ARG A 272 13.99 -2.60 -1.72
N TRP A 273 13.69 -3.23 -2.84
CA TRP A 273 14.29 -4.51 -3.20
C TRP A 273 15.78 -4.33 -3.51
N ASN A 274 16.62 -5.06 -2.80
CA ASN A 274 18.06 -5.09 -3.01
C ASN A 274 18.46 -6.40 -3.70
N THR A 275 18.81 -6.32 -4.97
CA THR A 275 19.19 -7.48 -5.78
C THR A 275 20.46 -8.17 -5.29
N SER A 276 21.39 -7.43 -4.68
CA SER A 276 22.65 -7.99 -4.17
C SER A 276 22.45 -8.77 -2.87
N LEU A 277 21.53 -8.33 -2.02
CA LEU A 277 21.17 -9.02 -0.77
C LEU A 277 20.05 -10.05 -0.96
N THR A 278 19.38 -10.04 -2.12
CA THR A 278 18.18 -10.82 -2.39
C THR A 278 17.10 -10.65 -1.30
N ASP A 279 16.98 -9.42 -0.80
CA ASP A 279 16.07 -9.09 0.30
C ASP A 279 15.55 -7.64 0.20
N TRP A 280 14.50 -7.34 0.97
CA TRP A 280 13.97 -6.00 1.16
C TRP A 280 14.81 -5.23 2.17
N THR A 281 15.30 -4.07 1.73
CA THR A 281 15.96 -3.10 2.61
C THR A 281 15.00 -1.99 3.00
N ALA A 282 14.86 -1.73 4.30
CA ALA A 282 14.10 -0.59 4.78
C ALA A 282 14.88 0.70 4.50
N VAL A 283 14.30 1.55 3.67
CA VAL A 283 14.84 2.87 3.37
C VAL A 283 14.32 3.90 4.36
N GLU A 284 13.09 3.71 4.81
CA GLU A 284 12.48 4.47 5.89
C GLU A 284 11.68 3.52 6.78
N GLN A 285 11.69 3.78 8.08
CA GLN A 285 10.89 3.07 9.07
C GLN A 285 10.37 4.07 10.11
N LEU A 286 9.05 4.09 10.29
CA LEU A 286 8.36 5.01 11.19
C LEU A 286 7.44 4.23 12.15
N PRO A 287 7.35 4.61 13.44
CA PRO A 287 8.23 5.57 14.11
C PRO A 287 9.68 5.08 14.19
N ALA A 288 10.64 6.01 14.06
CA ALA A 288 12.06 5.68 14.16
C ALA A 288 12.49 5.38 15.60
N TYR A 289 11.92 6.15 16.54
CA TYR A 289 12.21 6.04 17.98
C TYR A 289 10.92 5.95 18.80
N GLN A 290 11.01 5.35 19.99
CA GLN A 290 9.86 5.17 20.88
C GLN A 290 9.20 6.50 21.26
N CYS A 291 10.00 7.55 21.47
CA CYS A 291 9.49 8.89 21.77
C CYS A 291 8.71 9.56 20.62
N ASN A 292 8.74 9.00 19.41
CA ASN A 292 7.98 9.50 18.27
C ASN A 292 6.55 8.94 18.23
N LEU A 293 6.21 8.02 19.15
CA LEU A 293 4.84 7.56 19.34
C LEU A 293 3.92 8.73 19.68
N TYR A 294 2.67 8.62 19.22
CA TYR A 294 1.68 9.67 19.40
C TYR A 294 1.45 9.95 20.89
N GLY A 295 1.58 11.22 21.29
CA GLY A 295 1.38 11.67 22.67
C GLY A 295 2.48 11.28 23.67
N TYR A 296 3.59 10.66 23.24
CA TYR A 296 4.60 10.11 24.15
C TYR A 296 5.21 11.14 25.11
N CYS A 297 5.52 12.35 24.63
CA CYS A 297 6.16 13.41 25.42
C CYS A 297 5.18 14.29 26.22
N GLY A 298 3.88 14.01 26.16
CA GLY A 298 2.85 14.83 26.81
C GLY A 298 2.70 16.22 26.21
N ALA A 299 1.83 17.05 26.83
CA ALA A 299 1.58 18.42 26.39
C ALA A 299 2.83 19.30 26.54
N TYR A 300 3.10 20.16 25.56
CA TYR A 300 4.27 21.07 25.53
C TYR A 300 5.64 20.39 25.67
N GLY A 301 5.69 19.06 25.50
CA GLY A 301 6.91 18.28 25.32
C GLY A 301 7.09 17.90 23.86
N TYR A 302 8.34 17.71 23.44
CA TYR A 302 8.69 17.23 22.11
C TYR A 302 9.76 16.14 22.21
N CYS A 303 9.80 15.22 21.24
CA CYS A 303 10.94 14.33 21.15
C CYS A 303 12.06 14.99 20.35
N ASP A 304 13.24 15.06 20.96
CA ASP A 304 14.45 15.52 20.31
C ASP A 304 15.16 14.33 19.66
N ASN A 305 15.04 14.23 18.33
CA ASN A 305 15.68 13.20 17.53
C ASN A 305 17.17 13.50 17.21
N THR A 306 17.70 14.66 17.64
CA THR A 306 19.10 15.05 17.38
C THR A 306 20.06 14.52 18.44
N GLU A 307 19.54 14.11 19.58
CA GLU A 307 20.30 13.51 20.67
C GLU A 307 20.78 12.10 20.30
N ALA A 308 21.91 11.68 20.87
CA ALA A 308 22.43 10.32 20.69
C ALA A 308 21.44 9.24 21.18
N THR A 309 20.61 9.60 22.17
CA THR A 309 19.45 8.80 22.61
C THR A 309 18.22 9.69 22.57
N PRO A 310 17.40 9.60 21.50
CA PRO A 310 16.21 10.43 21.35
C PRO A 310 15.27 10.32 22.54
N THR A 311 14.91 11.47 23.10
CA THR A 311 14.14 11.56 24.34
C THR A 311 13.28 12.81 24.36
N CYS A 312 12.37 12.90 25.34
CA CYS A 312 11.50 14.04 25.50
C CYS A 312 12.20 15.22 26.17
N LYS A 313 11.97 16.41 25.63
CA LYS A 313 12.35 17.70 26.20
C LYS A 313 11.11 18.59 26.31
N CYS A 314 11.15 19.54 27.23
CA CYS A 314 10.16 20.61 27.29
C CYS A 314 10.53 21.71 26.28
N LEU A 315 9.53 22.36 25.71
CA LEU A 315 9.73 23.57 24.93
C LEU A 315 10.38 24.65 25.80
N ASP A 316 11.16 25.54 25.20
CA ASP A 316 11.76 26.67 25.92
C ASP A 316 10.67 27.54 26.57
N GLY A 317 10.90 27.95 27.82
CA GLY A 317 9.89 28.60 28.66
C GLY A 317 8.98 27.64 29.45
N PHE A 318 9.18 26.32 29.33
CA PHE A 318 8.43 25.30 30.07
C PHE A 318 9.34 24.45 30.96
N ASP A 319 8.76 23.88 32.02
CA ASP A 319 9.40 22.90 32.91
C ASP A 319 8.55 21.62 33.00
N PRO A 320 9.15 20.46 33.33
CA PRO A 320 8.38 19.24 33.56
C PRO A 320 7.29 19.45 34.61
N SER A 321 6.07 19.05 34.28
CA SER A 321 4.93 19.13 35.21
C SER A 321 5.15 18.29 36.46
N ASN A 322 5.84 17.14 36.31
CA ASN A 322 6.27 16.29 37.41
C ASN A 322 7.74 15.90 37.22
N LYS A 323 8.65 16.58 37.93
CA LYS A 323 10.10 16.36 37.79
C LYS A 323 10.55 14.94 38.16
N THR A 324 9.94 14.36 39.20
CA THR A 324 10.30 13.01 39.67
C THR A 324 9.98 11.94 38.63
N GLU A 325 8.81 12.01 38.02
CA GLU A 325 8.40 11.08 36.95
C GLU A 325 9.17 11.34 35.65
N TRP A 326 9.45 12.60 35.32
CA TRP A 326 10.23 12.97 34.14
C TRP A 326 11.64 12.36 34.15
N VAL A 327 12.33 12.43 35.31
CA VAL A 327 13.66 11.83 35.49
C VAL A 327 13.63 10.31 35.39
N ARG A 328 12.49 9.67 35.69
CA ARG A 328 12.28 8.23 35.54
C ARG A 328 11.87 7.81 34.12
N GLY A 329 11.79 8.74 33.17
CA GLY A 329 11.39 8.48 31.80
C GLY A 329 9.87 8.41 31.57
N ASN A 330 9.07 8.82 32.55
CA ASN A 330 7.62 8.95 32.39
C ASN A 330 7.26 10.39 32.01
N PHE A 331 6.99 10.60 30.72
CA PHE A 331 6.73 11.91 30.13
C PHE A 331 5.23 12.23 29.97
N SER A 332 4.35 11.34 30.44
CA SER A 332 2.89 11.45 30.22
C SER A 332 2.26 12.76 30.72
N HIS A 333 2.81 13.34 31.80
CA HIS A 333 2.35 14.62 32.36
C HIS A 333 2.81 15.86 31.57
N GLY A 334 3.69 15.68 30.58
CA GLY A 334 4.22 16.77 29.77
C GLY A 334 4.90 17.86 30.59
N CYS A 335 4.80 19.07 30.08
CA CYS A 335 5.44 20.27 30.60
C CYS A 335 4.40 21.36 30.90
N ARG A 336 4.76 22.28 31.78
CA ARG A 336 3.97 23.47 32.14
C ARG A 336 4.80 24.73 31.95
N ARG A 337 4.14 25.85 31.62
CA ARG A 337 4.82 27.14 31.48
C ARG A 337 5.48 27.53 32.80
N LYS A 338 6.64 28.16 32.70
CA LYS A 338 7.36 28.75 33.86
C LYS A 338 6.65 30.00 34.37
N GLU A 339 6.02 30.75 33.47
CA GLU A 339 5.35 32.03 33.73
C GLU A 339 3.94 32.01 33.14
N GLU A 340 3.01 32.70 33.81
CA GLU A 340 1.62 32.84 33.34
C GLU A 340 1.52 33.93 32.27
N LEU A 341 0.76 33.66 31.21
CA LEU A 341 0.49 34.61 30.13
C LEU A 341 -0.39 35.75 30.65
N GLN A 342 -0.06 36.99 30.29
CA GLN A 342 -0.80 38.17 30.75
C GLN A 342 -1.84 38.66 29.73
N CYS A 343 -1.67 38.32 28.46
CA CYS A 343 -2.42 38.85 27.32
C CYS A 343 -2.32 40.39 27.19
N GLY A 344 -2.63 40.93 26.01
CA GLY A 344 -2.64 42.39 25.79
C GLY A 344 -1.32 43.02 25.31
N GLY A 345 -0.43 42.23 24.70
CA GLY A 345 0.74 42.74 23.96
C GLY A 345 2.09 42.57 24.65
N GLU A 346 2.12 42.10 25.90
CA GLU A 346 3.37 41.77 26.61
C GLU A 346 3.86 40.34 26.32
N ASP A 347 2.95 39.45 25.91
CA ASP A 347 3.29 38.09 25.51
C ASP A 347 3.96 38.09 24.12
N SER A 348 4.90 37.17 23.92
CA SER A 348 5.60 36.99 22.64
C SER A 348 5.72 35.52 22.26
N PHE A 349 5.94 35.27 20.97
CA PHE A 349 6.14 33.93 20.44
C PHE A 349 7.62 33.62 20.26
N LEU A 350 8.03 32.41 20.64
CA LEU A 350 9.33 31.87 20.31
C LEU A 350 9.23 30.99 19.06
N THR A 351 9.98 31.33 18.02
CA THR A 351 10.08 30.50 16.82
C THR A 351 10.94 29.27 17.08
N LEU A 352 10.39 28.08 16.85
CA LEU A 352 11.11 26.81 16.99
C LEU A 352 11.37 26.18 15.61
N PRO A 353 12.60 26.28 15.07
CA PRO A 353 12.92 25.76 13.75
C PRO A 353 12.96 24.23 13.73
N ALA A 354 12.79 23.63 12.55
CA ALA A 354 12.87 22.18 12.31
C ALA A 354 11.90 21.32 13.16
N MET A 355 10.84 21.92 13.69
CA MET A 355 9.82 21.21 14.46
C MET A 355 8.77 20.57 13.55
N LYS A 356 8.36 19.36 13.91
CA LYS A 356 7.10 18.79 13.43
C LYS A 356 5.94 19.57 14.08
N VAL A 357 5.12 20.22 13.25
CA VAL A 357 3.91 20.94 13.68
C VAL A 357 3.07 20.07 14.61
N PRO A 358 2.52 20.57 15.73
CA PRO A 358 1.69 19.81 16.65
C PRO A 358 0.42 19.24 15.99
N ASP A 359 -0.28 18.37 16.70
CA ASP A 359 -1.60 17.90 16.25
C ASP A 359 -2.67 18.97 16.50
N LYS A 360 -3.81 18.86 15.80
CA LYS A 360 -4.95 19.81 15.90
C LYS A 360 -4.55 21.28 15.66
N PHE A 361 -3.55 21.51 14.82
CA PHE A 361 -3.16 22.85 14.40
C PHE A 361 -4.30 23.48 13.58
N VAL A 362 -4.49 24.79 13.74
CA VAL A 362 -5.42 25.56 12.91
C VAL A 362 -4.65 26.09 11.71
N ARG A 363 -5.13 25.77 10.50
CA ARG A 363 -4.57 26.34 9.27
C ARG A 363 -5.37 27.56 8.85
N LEU A 364 -4.76 28.73 8.96
CA LEU A 364 -5.30 29.98 8.41
C LEU A 364 -4.86 30.11 6.95
N TRP A 365 -5.81 30.02 6.04
CA TRP A 365 -5.56 30.17 4.60
C TRP A 365 -5.43 31.64 4.23
N ASN A 366 -4.59 31.94 3.23
CA ASN A 366 -4.40 33.29 2.67
C ASN A 366 -3.95 34.36 3.68
N LYS A 367 -3.33 33.96 4.80
CA LYS A 367 -2.69 34.86 5.75
C LYS A 367 -1.17 34.71 5.68
N SER A 368 -0.45 35.83 5.82
CA SER A 368 1.00 35.79 6.02
C SER A 368 1.34 35.30 7.43
N TYR A 369 2.62 35.03 7.66
CA TYR A 369 3.11 34.72 9.01
C TYR A 369 2.82 35.87 10.00
N ASP A 370 3.04 37.11 9.57
CA ASP A 370 2.85 38.28 10.42
C ASP A 370 1.36 38.49 10.74
N ASP A 371 0.47 38.29 9.75
CA ASP A 371 -0.98 38.35 9.97
C ASP A 371 -1.49 37.25 10.90
N CYS A 372 -0.78 36.11 10.96
CA CYS A 372 -1.08 34.99 11.83
C CYS A 372 -0.55 35.19 13.26
N ALA A 373 0.50 36.00 13.44
CA ALA A 373 1.05 36.31 14.76
C ALA A 373 0.22 37.36 15.52
N VAL A 374 -0.58 38.16 14.81
CA VAL A 374 -1.44 39.22 15.37
C VAL A 374 -2.84 38.71 15.73
N GLU A 375 -3.31 37.65 15.06
CA GLU A 375 -4.61 36.99 15.31
C GLU A 375 -4.54 36.11 16.56
#